data_AF-A0A4Q4SVE5-F1
#
_entry.id   AF-A0A4Q4SVE5-F1
#
_cell.length_a   1.000
_cell.length_b   1.000
_cell.length_c   1.000
_cell.angle_alpha   90.00
_cell.angle_beta   90.00
_cell.angle_gamma   90.00
#
_symmetry.space_group_name_H-M   'P 1'
#
loop_
_entity.id
_entity.type
_entity.pdbx_description
1 polymer ?
#
loop_
_entity_poly.entity_id
_entity_poly.type
_entity_poly.pdbx_seq_one_letter_code
_entity_poly.pdbx_strand_id
1 'polypeptide(L)'
;MSCGARYLTLGETSFYHDEACQSLQLALNNSNEASLVCVATAVLLSSIEVRSGCTDTGHMERASTLIRKAGLKSNSSNLAGACFWSHALMQLTHSLYHNVALAWIPESPGDVASDADHKSSTGKALCDQEAFWARRMIYICTKIAALRAESANSLRNYSTDQLLADCEQYRTWCDEWANNVPRSMMPLCYIPASTEQPPKTTIPHVLLDYPRGVRI
;
A
#
# COMPACT_ATOMS: atom_id res chain seq x y z
N MET A 1 -19.76 7.88 -0.57
CA MET A 1 -20.04 8.95 -1.56
C MET A 1 -18.89 9.94 -1.68
N SER A 2 -18.25 10.38 -0.60
CA SER A 2 -17.09 11.28 -0.60
C SER A 2 -15.93 10.87 -1.53
N CYS A 3 -15.52 9.58 -1.53
CA CYS A 3 -14.45 9.11 -2.44
C CYS A 3 -14.82 9.25 -3.93
N GLY A 4 -16.09 8.97 -4.29
CA GLY A 4 -16.60 9.09 -5.65
C GLY A 4 -16.87 10.53 -6.06
N ALA A 5 -17.46 11.34 -5.17
CA ALA A 5 -17.64 12.76 -5.36
C ALA A 5 -16.28 13.43 -5.58
N ARG A 6 -15.24 13.10 -4.82
CA ARG A 6 -13.91 13.69 -5.04
C ARG A 6 -13.23 13.27 -6.34
N TYR A 7 -13.55 12.08 -6.86
CA TYR A 7 -13.09 11.65 -8.18
C TYR A 7 -13.84 12.37 -9.32
N LEU A 8 -15.07 12.86 -9.08
CA LEU A 8 -15.98 13.38 -10.10
C LEU A 8 -16.27 14.89 -10.01
N THR A 9 -16.18 15.51 -8.83
CA THR A 9 -16.57 16.88 -8.50
C THR A 9 -15.63 17.49 -7.45
N LEU A 10 -14.88 18.52 -7.83
CA LEU A 10 -13.83 19.11 -6.98
C LEU A 10 -14.36 19.95 -5.79
N GLY A 11 -15.67 20.20 -5.69
CA GLY A 11 -16.25 21.21 -4.78
C GLY A 11 -17.16 20.70 -3.66
N GLU A 12 -17.85 19.56 -3.83
CA GLU A 12 -18.82 19.04 -2.83
C GLU A 12 -18.19 18.04 -1.85
N THR A 13 -16.86 17.88 -1.90
CA THR A 13 -16.17 16.79 -1.23
C THR A 13 -16.10 16.95 0.28
N SER A 14 -16.19 18.19 0.80
CA SER A 14 -16.08 18.49 2.23
C SER A 14 -17.32 18.05 3.00
N PHE A 15 -18.52 18.35 2.50
CA PHE A 15 -19.77 18.02 3.21
C PHE A 15 -19.91 16.53 3.50
N TYR A 16 -19.73 15.67 2.48
CA TYR A 16 -19.81 14.22 2.64
C TYR A 16 -18.65 13.62 3.45
N HIS A 17 -17.51 14.32 3.51
CA HIS A 17 -16.39 13.92 4.33
C HIS A 17 -16.69 14.17 5.80
N ASP A 18 -17.17 15.36 6.13
CA ASP A 18 -17.51 15.77 7.50
C ASP A 18 -18.65 14.93 8.08
N GLU A 19 -19.68 14.64 7.28
CA GLU A 19 -20.79 13.77 7.66
C GLU A 19 -20.32 12.33 7.96
N ALA A 20 -19.40 11.80 7.13
CA ALA A 20 -18.81 10.48 7.34
C ALA A 20 -17.94 10.43 8.61
N CYS A 21 -17.17 11.49 8.88
CA CYS A 21 -16.39 11.63 10.11
C CYS A 21 -17.28 11.64 11.36
N GLN A 22 -18.35 12.43 11.34
CA GLN A 22 -19.30 12.51 12.45
C GLN A 22 -20.02 11.17 12.68
N SER A 23 -20.48 10.53 11.61
CA SER A 23 -21.14 9.22 11.67
C SER A 23 -20.22 8.14 12.25
N LEU A 24 -18.95 8.13 11.86
CA LEU A 24 -17.95 7.21 12.41
C LEU A 24 -17.69 7.47 13.90
N GLN A 25 -17.63 8.73 14.33
CA GLN A 25 -17.49 9.07 15.75
C GLN A 25 -18.68 8.58 16.58
N LEU A 26 -19.91 8.83 16.11
CA LEU A 26 -21.11 8.35 16.79
C LEU A 26 -21.14 6.82 16.89
N ALA A 27 -20.83 6.11 15.80
CA ALA A 27 -20.80 4.65 15.79
C ALA A 27 -19.78 4.06 16.77
N LEU A 28 -18.61 4.68 16.92
CA LEU A 28 -17.58 4.23 17.87
C LEU A 28 -17.92 4.55 19.33
N ASN A 29 -18.69 5.61 19.58
CA ASN A 29 -19.14 5.94 20.94
C ASN A 29 -20.25 4.99 21.41
N ASN A 30 -21.06 4.46 20.48
CA ASN A 30 -22.21 3.61 20.79
C ASN A 30 -21.89 2.11 20.88
N SER A 31 -20.74 1.66 20.36
CA SER A 31 -20.33 0.25 20.33
C SER A 31 -18.90 0.10 20.82
N ASN A 32 -18.66 -0.81 21.76
CA ASN A 32 -17.31 -1.14 22.21
C ASN A 32 -16.56 -2.01 21.16
N GLU A 33 -17.30 -2.72 20.30
CA GLU A 33 -16.72 -3.51 19.21
C GLU A 33 -16.57 -2.70 17.93
N ALA A 34 -15.44 -2.89 17.25
CA ALA A 34 -15.16 -2.26 15.97
C ALA A 34 -15.87 -3.04 14.84
N SER A 35 -17.05 -2.56 14.43
CA SER A 35 -17.75 -3.08 13.26
C SER A 35 -16.89 -2.96 11.99
N LEU A 36 -16.96 -3.95 11.11
CA LEU A 36 -16.26 -3.95 9.83
C LEU A 36 -16.60 -2.73 8.96
N VAL A 37 -17.83 -2.20 9.08
CA VAL A 37 -18.25 -0.98 8.40
C VAL A 37 -17.49 0.25 8.94
N CYS A 38 -17.26 0.32 10.26
CA CYS A 38 -16.47 1.39 10.86
C CYS A 38 -15.01 1.33 10.40
N VAL A 39 -14.45 0.12 10.28
CA VAL A 39 -13.11 -0.10 9.74
C VAL A 39 -13.04 0.38 8.28
N ALA A 40 -13.96 -0.07 7.44
CA ALA A 40 -14.01 0.32 6.03
C ALA A 40 -14.13 1.83 5.85
N THR A 41 -15.01 2.49 6.61
CA THR A 41 -15.17 3.94 6.58
C THR A 41 -13.89 4.66 7.00
N ALA A 42 -13.22 4.20 8.07
CA ALA A 42 -11.97 4.79 8.52
C ALA A 42 -10.85 4.68 7.46
N VAL A 43 -10.73 3.52 6.80
CA VAL A 43 -9.77 3.30 5.71
C VAL A 43 -10.09 4.17 4.49
N LEU A 44 -11.37 4.35 4.15
CA LEU A 44 -11.76 5.24 3.06
C LEU A 44 -11.45 6.70 3.35
N LEU A 45 -11.69 7.17 4.58
CA LEU A 45 -11.35 8.52 5.02
C LEU A 45 -9.84 8.77 4.98
N SER A 46 -9.03 7.85 5.54
CA SER A 46 -7.57 7.99 5.49
C SER A 46 -7.02 8.02 4.06
N SER A 47 -7.64 7.30 3.12
CA SER A 47 -7.27 7.35 1.69
C SER A 47 -7.38 8.75 1.09
N ILE A 48 -8.38 9.51 1.53
CA ILE A 48 -8.70 10.84 1.02
C ILE A 48 -7.65 11.84 1.52
N GLU A 49 -7.25 11.71 2.78
CA GLU A 49 -6.27 12.58 3.44
C GLU A 49 -4.86 12.41 2.89
N VAL A 50 -4.41 11.17 2.75
CA VAL A 50 -3.08 10.86 2.16
C VAL A 50 -2.99 11.45 0.75
N ARG A 51 -4.06 11.35 -0.04
CA ARG A 51 -4.11 11.90 -1.41
C ARG A 51 -4.25 13.43 -1.45
N SER A 52 -4.75 14.04 -0.39
CA SER A 52 -4.80 15.51 -0.25
C SER A 52 -3.44 16.14 0.01
N GLY A 53 -2.43 15.35 0.38
CA GLY A 53 -1.21 15.88 0.98
C GLY A 53 -1.48 16.49 2.36
N CYS A 54 -2.60 16.12 3.01
CA CYS A 54 -2.86 16.51 4.39
C CYS A 54 -1.85 15.77 5.27
N THR A 55 -1.15 16.51 6.14
CA THR A 55 -0.23 15.95 7.12
C THR A 55 -0.95 15.45 8.37
N ASP A 56 -2.27 15.64 8.46
CA ASP A 56 -3.07 15.07 9.54
C ASP A 56 -3.17 13.56 9.33
N THR A 57 -2.54 12.82 10.25
CA THR A 57 -2.51 11.36 10.25
C THR A 57 -3.56 10.78 11.20
N GLY A 58 -4.42 11.61 11.80
CA GLY A 58 -5.37 11.20 12.83
C GLY A 58 -6.31 10.08 12.37
N HIS A 59 -6.83 10.13 11.15
CA HIS A 59 -7.68 9.04 10.65
C HIS A 59 -6.87 7.81 10.23
N MET A 60 -5.61 7.96 9.80
CA MET A 60 -4.73 6.82 9.52
C MET A 60 -4.35 6.07 10.81
N GLU A 61 -4.04 6.78 11.89
CA GLU A 61 -3.83 6.19 13.22
C GLU A 61 -5.11 5.51 13.71
N ARG A 62 -6.25 6.20 13.60
CA ARG A 62 -7.56 5.65 13.98
C ARG A 62 -7.91 4.39 13.21
N ALA A 63 -7.72 4.37 11.89
CA ALA A 63 -7.91 3.17 11.06
C ALA A 63 -7.00 2.02 11.53
N SER A 64 -5.74 2.31 11.86
CA SER A 64 -4.80 1.33 12.41
C SER A 64 -5.29 0.75 13.74
N THR A 65 -5.83 1.58 14.63
CA THR A 65 -6.40 1.09 15.90
C THR A 65 -7.63 0.20 15.68
N LEU A 66 -8.50 0.55 14.74
CA LEU A 66 -9.72 -0.20 14.46
C LEU A 66 -9.43 -1.54 13.78
N ILE A 67 -8.49 -1.57 12.83
CA ILE A 67 -8.02 -2.81 12.19
C ILE A 67 -7.50 -3.80 13.24
N ARG A 68 -6.69 -3.31 14.19
CA ARG A 68 -6.14 -4.13 15.27
C ARG A 68 -7.22 -4.60 16.25
N LYS A 69 -8.16 -3.73 16.63
CA LYS A 69 -9.31 -4.09 17.48
C LYS A 69 -10.21 -5.14 16.83
N ALA A 70 -10.45 -5.02 15.52
CA ALA A 70 -11.26 -5.95 14.74
C ALA A 70 -10.49 -7.23 14.35
N GLY A 71 -9.20 -7.34 14.68
CA GLY A 71 -8.39 -8.54 14.43
C GLY A 71 -8.14 -8.85 12.95
N LEU A 72 -8.18 -7.84 12.08
CA LEU A 72 -7.93 -8.01 10.64
C LEU A 72 -6.48 -8.40 10.38
N LYS A 73 -6.28 -9.37 9.49
CA LYS A 73 -4.98 -9.94 9.12
C LYS A 73 -4.81 -10.00 7.61
N SER A 74 -3.57 -10.23 7.16
CA SER A 74 -3.17 -10.48 5.77
C SER A 74 -4.02 -11.57 5.08
N ASN A 75 -4.38 -12.61 5.82
CA ASN A 75 -5.17 -13.75 5.36
C ASN A 75 -6.70 -13.58 5.51
N SER A 76 -7.17 -12.41 5.97
CA SER A 76 -8.60 -12.12 6.03
C SER A 76 -9.19 -12.09 4.61
N SER A 77 -10.34 -12.72 4.41
CA SER A 77 -11.03 -12.76 3.12
C SER A 77 -12.08 -11.62 3.01
N ASN A 78 -12.60 -11.43 1.80
CA ASN A 78 -13.69 -10.49 1.50
C ASN A 78 -13.34 -9.03 1.90
N LEU A 79 -14.34 -8.27 2.35
CA LEU A 79 -14.22 -6.87 2.75
C LEU A 79 -13.13 -6.64 3.82
N ALA A 80 -12.95 -7.59 4.75
CA ALA A 80 -11.93 -7.51 5.78
C ALA A 80 -10.51 -7.53 5.18
N GLY A 81 -10.24 -8.45 4.25
CA GLY A 81 -8.99 -8.48 3.51
C GLY A 81 -8.77 -7.21 2.67
N ALA A 82 -9.80 -6.73 1.99
CA ALA A 82 -9.73 -5.50 1.21
C ALA A 82 -9.39 -4.27 2.08
N CYS A 83 -10.01 -4.15 3.26
CA CYS A 83 -9.70 -3.06 4.21
C CYS A 83 -8.25 -3.15 4.69
N PHE A 84 -7.79 -4.35 5.05
CA PHE A 84 -6.42 -4.58 5.52
C PHE A 84 -5.38 -4.16 4.46
N TRP A 85 -5.50 -4.68 3.24
CA TRP A 85 -4.54 -4.41 2.17
C TRP A 85 -4.62 -2.96 1.64
N SER A 86 -5.80 -2.35 1.66
CA SER A 86 -5.95 -0.93 1.32
C SER A 86 -5.25 -0.04 2.35
N HIS A 87 -5.41 -0.34 3.64
CA HIS A 87 -4.73 0.39 4.71
C HIS A 87 -3.20 0.19 4.65
N ALA A 88 -2.75 -1.03 4.39
CA ALA A 88 -1.33 -1.34 4.19
C ALA A 88 -0.73 -0.52 3.04
N LEU A 89 -1.43 -0.42 1.90
CA LEU A 89 -1.00 0.41 0.77
C LEU A 89 -0.93 1.90 1.11
N MET A 90 -1.85 2.40 1.94
CA MET A 90 -1.82 3.80 2.40
C MET A 90 -0.62 4.07 3.32
N GLN A 91 -0.37 3.20 4.30
CA GLN A 91 0.80 3.31 5.16
C GLN A 91 2.11 3.21 4.36
N LEU A 92 2.17 2.32 3.37
CA LEU A 92 3.28 2.21 2.43
C LEU A 92 3.49 3.52 1.67
N THR A 93 2.43 4.08 1.08
CA THR A 93 2.52 5.34 0.34
C THR A 93 3.01 6.48 1.25
N HIS A 94 2.48 6.56 2.47
CA HIS A 94 2.89 7.55 3.46
C HIS A 94 4.37 7.39 3.87
N SER A 95 4.79 6.15 4.13
CA SER A 95 6.18 5.79 4.47
C SER A 95 7.14 6.17 3.34
N LEU A 96 6.78 5.86 2.10
CA LEU A 96 7.58 6.15 0.92
C LEU A 96 7.72 7.64 0.64
N TYR A 97 6.68 8.43 0.94
CA TYR A 97 6.71 9.88 0.77
C TYR A 97 7.52 10.59 1.86
N HIS A 98 7.38 10.16 3.12
CA HIS A 98 8.01 10.83 4.26
C HIS A 98 9.31 10.15 4.73
N ASN A 99 9.70 9.04 4.11
CA ASN A 99 10.82 8.19 4.51
C ASN A 99 10.75 7.74 5.99
N VAL A 100 9.54 7.44 6.47
CA VAL A 100 9.26 7.02 7.85
C VAL A 100 9.10 5.50 7.88
N ALA A 101 9.56 4.86 8.96
CA ALA A 101 9.37 3.42 9.16
C ALA A 101 7.88 3.03 9.15
N LEU A 102 7.59 1.89 8.54
CA LEU A 102 6.25 1.32 8.52
C LEU A 102 5.85 0.81 9.90
N ALA A 103 4.64 1.17 10.34
CA ALA A 103 4.06 0.62 11.57
C ALA A 103 3.69 -0.86 11.45
N TRP A 104 3.58 -1.36 10.21
CA TRP A 104 3.29 -2.76 9.90
C TRP A 104 4.25 -3.30 8.85
N ILE A 105 4.96 -4.38 9.19
CA ILE A 105 5.82 -5.12 8.28
C ILE A 105 5.36 -6.59 8.28
N PRO A 106 4.97 -7.16 7.12
CA PRO A 106 4.67 -8.58 7.03
C PRO A 106 5.97 -9.39 7.26
N GLU A 107 5.96 -10.24 8.29
CA GLU A 107 7.12 -11.00 8.72
C GLU A 107 7.43 -12.21 7.82
N SER A 108 6.42 -12.85 7.24
CA SER A 108 6.61 -14.05 6.42
C SER A 108 6.13 -13.90 4.97
N PRO A 109 6.89 -14.42 3.98
CA PRO A 109 6.42 -14.53 2.59
C PRO A 109 5.21 -15.46 2.46
N GLY A 110 5.02 -16.42 3.37
CA GLY A 110 3.99 -17.47 3.24
C GLY A 110 2.55 -16.95 3.12
N ASP A 111 2.26 -15.78 3.70
CA ASP A 111 0.96 -15.12 3.63
C ASP A 111 0.70 -14.40 2.29
N VAL A 112 1.73 -14.20 1.46
CA VAL A 112 1.68 -13.37 0.24
C VAL A 112 2.25 -14.09 -1.00
N ALA A 113 3.07 -15.12 -0.80
CA ALA A 113 4.03 -15.63 -1.78
C ALA A 113 4.03 -17.16 -1.95
N SER A 114 2.92 -17.86 -1.69
CA SER A 114 2.81 -19.23 -2.20
C SER A 114 2.51 -19.19 -3.71
N ASP A 115 3.58 -19.04 -4.50
CA ASP A 115 3.57 -19.19 -5.97
C ASP A 115 3.19 -20.61 -6.41
N ALA A 116 3.30 -21.59 -5.51
CA ALA A 116 3.18 -23.01 -5.82
C ALA A 116 1.77 -23.45 -6.25
N ASP A 117 0.70 -22.82 -5.75
CA ASP A 117 -0.67 -23.30 -6.00
C ASP A 117 -1.42 -22.52 -7.10
N HIS A 118 -0.89 -21.38 -7.55
CA HIS A 118 -1.64 -20.49 -8.44
C HIS A 118 -1.38 -20.72 -9.93
N LYS A 119 -0.38 -21.51 -10.31
CA LYS A 119 -0.13 -21.90 -11.70
C LYS A 119 -1.06 -23.01 -12.22
N SER A 120 -1.91 -23.61 -11.38
CA SER A 120 -2.59 -24.88 -11.69
C SER A 120 -4.13 -24.85 -11.87
N SER A 121 -4.85 -23.78 -11.54
CA SER A 121 -6.32 -23.80 -11.65
C SER A 121 -6.86 -23.04 -12.87
N THR A 122 -7.20 -23.78 -13.93
CA THR A 122 -7.91 -23.39 -15.16
C THR A 122 -9.36 -22.87 -14.91
N GLY A 123 -9.62 -22.17 -13.80
CA GLY A 123 -10.97 -21.71 -13.47
C GLY A 123 -11.07 -20.64 -12.38
N LYS A 124 -9.96 -20.09 -11.89
CA LYS A 124 -9.99 -19.01 -10.90
C LYS A 124 -10.28 -17.67 -11.58
N ALA A 125 -11.21 -16.88 -11.03
CA ALA A 125 -11.60 -15.60 -11.62
C ALA A 125 -10.38 -14.66 -11.75
N LEU A 126 -10.27 -13.93 -12.86
CA LEU A 126 -9.18 -12.98 -13.13
C LEU A 126 -8.91 -12.02 -11.95
N CYS A 127 -9.97 -11.60 -11.26
CA CYS A 127 -9.91 -10.74 -10.08
C CYS A 127 -9.06 -11.33 -8.93
N ASP A 128 -9.12 -12.65 -8.71
CA ASP A 128 -8.36 -13.31 -7.65
C ASP A 128 -6.85 -13.36 -7.97
N GLN A 129 -6.52 -13.49 -9.26
CA GLN A 129 -5.13 -13.46 -9.73
C GLN A 129 -4.55 -12.05 -9.61
N GLU A 130 -5.27 -11.02 -10.07
CA GLU A 130 -4.82 -9.62 -9.93
C GLU A 130 -4.66 -9.23 -8.46
N ALA A 131 -5.59 -9.62 -7.59
CA ALA A 131 -5.50 -9.36 -6.17
C ALA A 131 -4.27 -10.04 -5.53
N PHE A 132 -3.89 -11.24 -5.99
CA PHE A 132 -2.66 -11.90 -5.55
C PHE A 132 -1.41 -11.09 -5.94
N TRP A 133 -1.30 -10.73 -7.22
CA TRP A 133 -0.15 -9.96 -7.70
C TRP A 133 -0.07 -8.56 -7.09
N ALA A 134 -1.21 -7.91 -6.82
CA ALA A 134 -1.26 -6.64 -6.11
C ALA A 134 -0.71 -6.77 -4.68
N ARG A 135 -1.10 -7.80 -3.94
CA ARG A 135 -0.56 -8.08 -2.60
C ARG A 135 0.94 -8.36 -2.63
N ARG A 136 1.42 -9.13 -3.63
CA ARG A 136 2.85 -9.40 -3.83
C ARG A 136 3.62 -8.10 -4.09
N MET A 137 3.09 -7.20 -4.92
CA MET A 137 3.72 -5.91 -5.16
C MET A 137 3.81 -5.06 -3.90
N ILE A 138 2.71 -4.97 -3.13
CA ILE A 138 2.69 -4.25 -1.84
C ILE A 138 3.78 -4.82 -0.92
N TYR A 139 3.88 -6.14 -0.80
CA TYR A 139 4.89 -6.80 0.04
C TYR A 139 6.33 -6.43 -0.36
N ILE A 140 6.66 -6.52 -1.66
CA ILE A 140 7.99 -6.15 -2.17
C ILE A 140 8.28 -4.68 -1.83
N CYS A 141 7.34 -3.77 -2.10
CA CYS A 141 7.50 -2.36 -1.79
C CYS A 141 7.64 -2.10 -0.27
N THR A 142 6.95 -2.85 0.58
CA THR A 142 7.09 -2.75 2.04
C THR A 142 8.49 -3.12 2.50
N LYS A 143 9.12 -4.15 1.93
CA LYS A 143 10.50 -4.52 2.23
C LYS A 143 11.50 -3.45 1.79
N ILE A 144 11.31 -2.91 0.58
CA ILE A 144 12.12 -1.79 0.07
C ILE A 144 11.98 -0.54 0.96
N ALA A 145 10.75 -0.21 1.37
CA ALA A 145 10.47 0.92 2.24
C ALA A 145 11.11 0.77 3.64
N ALA A 146 11.05 -0.43 4.21
CA ALA A 146 11.72 -0.74 5.48
C ALA A 146 13.24 -0.58 5.36
N LEU A 147 13.85 -1.15 4.30
CA LEU A 147 15.29 -0.99 4.03
C LEU A 147 15.69 0.48 3.88
N ARG A 148 14.89 1.28 3.17
CA ARG A 148 15.12 2.73 3.03
C ARG A 148 15.07 3.45 4.38
N ALA A 149 14.06 3.18 5.19
CA ALA A 149 13.94 3.79 6.52
C ALA A 149 15.10 3.37 7.44
N GLU A 150 15.53 2.11 7.41
CA GLU A 150 16.68 1.61 8.18
C GLU A 150 18.00 2.27 7.73
N SER A 151 18.22 2.39 6.42
CA SER A 151 19.41 3.03 5.85
C SER A 151 19.48 4.53 6.19
N ALA A 152 18.34 5.23 6.16
CA ALA A 152 18.27 6.66 6.45
C ALA A 152 18.48 6.99 7.93
N ASN A 153 18.10 6.08 8.83
CA ASN A 153 18.27 6.26 10.27
C ASN A 153 19.70 5.99 10.76
N SER A 154 20.65 5.63 9.90
CA SER A 154 22.07 5.46 10.22
C SER A 154 22.33 4.52 11.41
N LEU A 155 21.46 3.52 11.65
CA LEU A 155 21.73 2.49 12.65
C LEU A 155 22.96 1.70 12.19
N ARG A 156 24.10 2.03 12.82
CA ARG A 156 25.50 1.71 12.52
C ARG A 156 25.87 0.21 12.40
N ASN A 157 24.92 -0.68 12.16
CA ASN A 157 25.12 -2.13 12.23
C ASN A 157 24.72 -2.87 10.95
N TYR A 158 24.16 -2.19 9.94
CA TYR A 158 23.84 -2.83 8.67
C TYR A 158 25.09 -2.88 7.79
N SER A 159 25.66 -4.08 7.63
CA SER A 159 26.83 -4.29 6.77
C SER A 159 26.51 -3.86 5.34
N THR A 160 27.45 -3.20 4.67
CA THR A 160 27.33 -2.86 3.24
C THR A 160 27.05 -4.10 2.38
N ASP A 161 27.62 -5.24 2.77
CA ASP A 161 27.42 -6.51 2.05
C ASP A 161 26.00 -7.03 2.23
N GLN A 162 25.42 -6.86 3.43
CA GLN A 162 24.03 -7.21 3.68
C GLN A 162 23.09 -6.29 2.88
N LEU A 163 23.44 -5.00 2.76
CA LEU A 163 22.61 -4.03 2.02
C LEU A 163 22.58 -4.39 0.54
N LEU A 164 23.73 -4.75 -0.03
CA LEU A 164 23.83 -5.21 -1.41
C LEU A 164 23.04 -6.50 -1.62
N ALA A 165 23.18 -7.48 -0.73
CA ALA A 165 22.45 -8.75 -0.81
C ALA A 165 20.92 -8.53 -0.79
N ASP A 166 20.42 -7.70 0.14
CA ASP A 166 19.00 -7.34 0.23
C ASP A 166 18.52 -6.60 -1.03
N CYS A 167 19.32 -5.67 -1.56
CA CYS A 167 19.00 -4.96 -2.81
C CYS A 167 18.90 -5.92 -4.01
N GLU A 168 19.85 -6.85 -4.14
CA GLU A 168 19.84 -7.86 -5.21
C GLU A 168 18.65 -8.81 -5.08
N GLN A 169 18.32 -9.21 -3.86
CA GLN A 169 17.15 -10.05 -3.58
C GLN A 169 15.84 -9.35 -3.97
N TYR A 170 15.64 -8.10 -3.54
CA TYR A 170 14.43 -7.35 -3.87
C TYR A 170 14.34 -7.03 -5.36
N ARG A 171 15.46 -6.79 -6.03
CA ARG A 171 15.51 -6.67 -7.49
C ARG A 171 15.02 -7.95 -8.18
N THR A 172 15.51 -9.10 -7.73
CA THR A 172 15.09 -10.41 -8.27
C THR A 172 13.58 -10.60 -8.11
N TRP A 173 13.01 -10.22 -6.96
CA TRP A 173 11.56 -10.29 -6.75
C TRP A 173 10.77 -9.34 -7.65
N CYS A 174 11.27 -8.13 -7.91
CA CYS A 174 10.66 -7.21 -8.86
C CYS A 174 10.65 -7.80 -10.29
N ASP A 175 11.75 -8.40 -10.70
CA ASP A 175 11.87 -9.03 -12.03
C ASP A 175 10.93 -10.25 -12.13
N GLU A 176 10.86 -11.09 -11.09
CA GLU A 176 9.89 -12.19 -11.02
C GLU A 176 8.45 -11.70 -11.10
N TRP A 177 8.11 -10.63 -10.37
CA TRP A 177 6.78 -10.05 -10.41
C TRP A 177 6.44 -9.55 -11.82
N ALA A 178 7.33 -8.79 -12.44
CA ALA A 178 7.13 -8.22 -13.77
C ALA A 178 6.98 -9.31 -14.86
N ASN A 179 7.67 -10.44 -14.70
CA ASN A 179 7.62 -11.55 -15.65
C ASN A 179 6.36 -12.43 -15.52
N ASN A 180 5.67 -12.40 -14.38
CA ASN A 180 4.55 -13.32 -14.09
C ASN A 180 3.20 -12.62 -13.89
N VAL A 181 3.18 -11.29 -13.77
CA VAL A 181 1.95 -10.52 -13.57
C VAL A 181 1.03 -10.56 -14.81
N PRO A 182 -0.31 -10.60 -14.64
CA PRO A 182 -1.26 -10.47 -15.73
C PRO A 182 -1.06 -9.19 -16.55
N ARG A 183 -1.34 -9.29 -17.85
CA ARG A 183 -1.20 -8.18 -18.80
C ARG A 183 -1.98 -6.92 -18.39
N SER A 184 -3.09 -7.07 -17.69
CA SER A 184 -3.92 -5.97 -17.18
C SER A 184 -3.23 -5.09 -16.14
N MET A 185 -2.21 -5.61 -15.45
CA MET A 185 -1.43 -4.88 -14.45
C MET A 185 -0.06 -4.42 -14.95
N MET A 186 0.27 -4.70 -16.22
CA MET A 186 1.52 -4.24 -16.81
C MET A 186 1.54 -2.72 -16.91
N PRO A 187 2.70 -2.06 -16.64
CA PRO A 187 2.80 -0.62 -16.78
C PRO A 187 2.54 -0.21 -18.23
N LEU A 188 1.77 0.87 -18.41
CA LEU A 188 1.48 1.41 -19.74
C LEU A 188 2.70 2.10 -20.36
N CYS A 189 3.60 2.62 -19.53
CA CYS A 189 4.87 3.22 -19.93
C CYS A 189 5.87 3.24 -18.77
N TYR A 190 7.15 3.36 -19.11
CA TYR A 190 8.24 3.59 -18.16
C TYR A 190 8.62 5.08 -18.19
N ILE A 191 8.80 5.67 -17.01
CA ILE A 191 9.33 7.03 -16.90
C ILE A 191 10.84 6.92 -16.80
N PRO A 192 11.61 7.51 -17.73
CA PRO A 192 13.06 7.49 -17.65
C PRO A 192 13.53 8.26 -16.42
N ALA A 193 14.55 7.73 -15.73
CA ALA A 193 15.22 8.41 -14.63
C ALA A 193 15.79 9.76 -15.12
N SER A 194 15.06 10.84 -14.86
CA SER A 194 15.39 12.19 -15.32
C SER A 194 16.49 12.79 -14.44
N THR A 195 17.46 13.45 -15.08
CA THR A 195 18.57 14.15 -14.42
C THR A 195 18.18 15.56 -13.93
N GLU A 196 16.96 16.01 -14.25
CA GLU A 196 16.37 17.28 -13.80
C GLU A 196 15.11 17.03 -12.96
N GLN A 197 14.78 18.01 -12.11
CA GLN A 197 13.79 17.93 -11.02
C GLN A 197 12.56 17.07 -11.38
N PRO A 198 12.15 16.14 -10.47
CA PRO A 198 11.05 15.25 -10.74
C PRO A 198 9.78 16.08 -11.03
N PRO A 199 9.03 15.77 -12.11
CA PRO A 199 7.79 16.46 -12.39
C PRO A 199 6.88 16.35 -11.16
N LYS A 200 6.22 17.45 -10.78
CA LYS A 200 5.20 17.46 -9.72
C LYS A 200 4.04 16.57 -10.17
N THR A 201 4.09 15.29 -9.81
CA THR A 201 2.99 14.36 -10.01
C THR A 201 2.37 14.02 -8.66
N THR A 202 1.06 13.85 -8.63
CA THR A 202 0.31 13.39 -7.45
C THR A 202 0.47 11.88 -7.22
N ILE A 203 1.22 11.20 -8.09
CA ILE A 203 1.52 9.77 -7.99
C ILE A 203 2.86 9.65 -7.25
N PRO A 204 2.94 8.88 -6.15
CA PRO A 204 4.18 8.70 -5.42
C PRO A 204 5.27 8.14 -6.36
N HIS A 205 6.36 8.90 -6.52
CA HIS A 205 7.49 8.61 -7.41
C HIS A 205 8.25 7.31 -7.11
N VAL A 206 7.92 6.62 -6.00
CA VAL A 206 8.66 5.43 -5.57
C VAL A 206 8.42 4.19 -6.44
N LEU A 207 7.38 4.18 -7.28
CA LEU A 207 7.18 3.12 -8.26
C LEU A 207 8.06 3.26 -9.53
N LEU A 208 8.95 4.27 -9.60
CA LEU A 208 9.62 4.68 -10.84
C LEU A 208 11.14 4.50 -10.85
N ASP A 209 11.74 3.94 -9.81
CA ASP A 209 13.20 3.85 -9.72
C ASP A 209 13.70 2.50 -10.26
N TYR A 210 14.19 2.49 -11.51
CA TYR A 210 14.94 1.37 -12.09
C TYR A 210 16.35 1.83 -12.46
N PRO A 211 17.42 1.10 -12.09
CA PRO A 211 18.77 1.46 -12.45
C PRO A 211 19.03 1.18 -13.94
N ARG A 212 19.64 2.16 -14.61
CA ARG A 212 20.09 2.11 -16.00
C ARG A 212 20.93 0.85 -16.29
N GLY A 213 20.64 0.17 -17.39
CA GLY A 213 21.65 -0.67 -18.05
C GLY A 213 21.15 -1.88 -18.81
N VAL A 214 20.43 -1.71 -19.92
CA VAL A 214 20.59 -2.57 -21.11
C VAL A 214 20.51 -1.66 -22.33
N ARG A 215 21.66 -1.44 -22.98
CA ARG A 215 21.70 -0.88 -24.33
C ARG A 215 21.33 -2.02 -25.29
N ILE A 216 20.36 -1.77 -26.16
CA ILE A 216 20.23 -2.49 -27.43
C ILE A 216 21.37 -2.00 -28.35
#